data_AF-V9GIR8-F1
#
_entry.id   AF-V9GIR8-F1
#
_cell.length_a   1.000
_cell.length_b   1.000
_cell.length_c   1.000
_cell.angle_alpha   90.00
_cell.angle_beta   90.00
_cell.angle_gamma   90.00
#
_symmetry.space_group_name_H-M   'P 1'
#
loop_
_entity.id
_entity.type
_entity.pdbx_description
1 polymer ?
#
loop_
_entity_poly.entity_id
_entity_poly.type
_entity_poly.pdbx_seq_one_letter_code
_entity_poly.pdbx_strand_id
1 'polypeptide(L)'
;MAQQTSVKEPTAEQIAEHQIYKQMGVSDSEYELICSFMGRKPNYTEIGVFSVMWSEHCAYKNSKPLLRRFPTSGPRVLMGPGEGAGIVDIGDNQAVVFKIESHNHPSAVEPYQGAATGVGGIIRDIFSMGARPVAILNSLRFGKLESDRVKYLFEHVVSGIAGYGNCIGIPTVGGEVVFDESYEAIRWSMRCASALSTMTKFSAASPKG
;
A
#
# COMPACT_ATOMS: atom_id res chain seq x y z
N MET A 1 -37.25 13.07 24.04
CA MET A 1 -36.68 13.58 22.77
C MET A 1 -35.21 13.86 22.99
N ALA A 2 -34.32 12.98 22.54
CA ALA A 2 -32.89 13.27 22.54
C ALA A 2 -32.65 14.32 21.44
N GLN A 3 -32.20 15.52 21.83
CA GLN A 3 -31.70 16.50 20.87
C GLN A 3 -30.47 15.89 20.20
N GLN A 4 -30.63 15.53 18.94
CA GLN A 4 -29.55 15.15 18.05
C GLN A 4 -28.75 16.43 17.79
N THR A 5 -27.73 16.69 18.62
CA THR A 5 -26.72 17.72 18.35
C THR A 5 -25.97 17.30 17.10
N SER A 6 -26.44 17.76 15.94
CA SER A 6 -25.65 17.80 14.72
C SER A 6 -24.38 18.59 15.07
N VAL A 7 -23.27 17.90 15.31
CA VAL A 7 -21.96 18.53 15.44
C VAL A 7 -21.70 19.24 14.12
N LYS A 8 -21.88 20.57 14.10
CA LYS A 8 -21.57 21.37 12.92
C LYS A 8 -20.07 21.29 12.69
N GLU A 9 -19.69 21.03 11.44
CA GLU A 9 -18.28 21.06 11.04
C GLU A 9 -17.68 22.45 11.34
N PRO A 10 -16.42 22.50 11.79
CA PRO A 10 -15.76 23.76 12.10
C PRO A 10 -15.55 24.59 10.82
N THR A 11 -15.68 25.91 10.92
CA THR A 11 -15.40 26.81 9.80
C THR A 11 -13.90 26.89 9.52
N ALA A 12 -13.52 27.39 8.34
CA ALA A 12 -12.12 27.54 7.96
C ALA A 12 -11.34 28.46 8.92
N GLU A 13 -11.99 29.47 9.49
CA GLU A 13 -11.43 30.35 10.51
C GLU A 13 -11.17 29.60 11.81
N GLN A 14 -12.16 28.82 12.29
CA GLN A 14 -12.03 28.01 13.51
C GLN A 14 -10.94 26.96 13.38
N ILE A 15 -10.79 26.36 12.20
CA ILE A 15 -9.71 25.40 11.93
C ILE A 15 -8.34 26.07 12.02
N ALA A 16 -8.18 27.27 11.46
CA ALA A 16 -6.94 28.01 11.54
C ALA A 16 -6.62 28.47 12.98
N GLU A 17 -7.62 29.04 13.68
CA GLU A 17 -7.45 29.59 15.03
C GLU A 17 -7.15 28.50 16.07
N HIS A 18 -7.90 27.40 16.02
CA HIS A 18 -7.73 26.29 16.97
C HIS A 18 -6.76 25.22 16.47
N GLN A 19 -6.10 25.45 15.33
CA GLN A 19 -5.13 24.54 14.71
C GLN A 19 -5.66 23.10 14.56
N ILE A 20 -6.92 22.93 14.18
CA ILE A 20 -7.60 21.63 14.11
C ILE A 20 -6.87 20.65 13.17
N TYR A 21 -6.22 21.19 12.12
CA TYR A 21 -5.41 20.42 11.17
C TYR A 21 -4.29 19.59 11.82
N LYS A 22 -3.77 20.01 12.99
CA LYS A 22 -2.76 19.24 13.74
C LYS A 22 -3.27 17.89 14.23
N GLN A 23 -4.55 17.82 14.59
CA GLN A 23 -5.19 16.57 15.02
C GLN A 23 -5.28 15.56 13.87
N MET A 24 -5.24 16.03 12.62
CA MET A 24 -5.21 15.21 11.41
C MET A 24 -3.78 14.86 10.97
N GLY A 25 -2.75 15.27 11.72
CA GLY A 25 -1.35 15.01 11.38
C GLY A 25 -0.75 15.96 10.35
N VAL A 26 -1.40 17.09 10.08
CA VAL A 26 -0.86 18.17 9.21
C VAL A 26 0.00 19.10 10.06
N SER A 27 1.25 19.33 9.65
CA SER A 27 2.14 20.29 10.30
C SER A 27 1.79 21.75 9.95
N ASP A 28 2.29 22.71 10.74
CA ASP A 28 2.06 24.14 10.48
C ASP A 28 2.56 24.56 9.10
N SER A 29 3.73 24.07 8.67
CA SER A 29 4.28 24.35 7.35
C SER A 29 3.48 23.71 6.20
N GLU A 30 2.94 22.51 6.41
CA GLU A 30 2.05 21.88 5.43
C GLU A 30 0.73 22.64 5.32
N TYR A 31 0.16 23.11 6.43
CA TYR A 31 -1.07 23.90 6.41
C TYR A 31 -0.89 25.24 5.69
N GLU A 32 0.21 25.95 5.93
CA GLU A 32 0.57 27.18 5.20
C GLU A 32 0.69 26.92 3.70
N LEU A 33 1.35 25.81 3.32
CA LEU A 33 1.50 25.42 1.93
C LEU A 33 0.15 25.08 1.28
N ILE A 34 -0.74 24.39 1.99
CA ILE A 34 -2.12 24.11 1.53
C ILE A 34 -2.87 25.43 1.30
N CYS A 35 -2.83 26.37 2.24
CA CYS A 35 -3.48 27.67 2.10
C CYS A 35 -2.94 28.44 0.89
N SER A 36 -1.62 28.40 0.67
CA SER A 36 -0.95 29.00 -0.48
C SER A 36 -1.41 28.38 -1.80
N PHE A 37 -1.43 27.05 -1.90
CA PHE A 37 -1.90 26.35 -3.11
C PHE A 37 -3.36 26.64 -3.43
N MET A 38 -4.21 26.77 -2.41
CA MET A 38 -5.64 27.00 -2.60
C MET A 38 -6.00 28.48 -2.79
N GLY A 39 -5.11 29.40 -2.42
CA GLY A 39 -5.41 30.84 -2.37
C GLY A 39 -6.46 31.23 -1.32
N ARG A 40 -6.82 30.31 -0.41
CA ARG A 40 -7.78 30.50 0.68
C ARG A 40 -7.55 29.48 1.78
N LYS A 41 -8.19 29.69 2.94
CA LYS A 41 -8.22 28.67 4.00
C LYS A 41 -9.05 27.45 3.55
N PRO A 42 -8.55 26.22 3.73
CA PRO A 42 -9.29 25.00 3.44
C PRO A 42 -10.39 24.76 4.49
N ASN A 43 -11.48 24.12 4.08
CA ASN A 43 -12.52 23.63 4.98
C ASN A 43 -12.11 22.30 5.64
N TYR A 44 -12.95 21.79 6.56
CA TYR A 44 -12.64 20.57 7.33
C TYR A 44 -12.38 19.35 6.43
N THR A 45 -13.24 19.12 5.43
CA THR A 45 -13.11 18.00 4.49
C THR A 45 -11.85 18.12 3.64
N GLU A 46 -11.55 19.32 3.13
CA GLU A 46 -10.38 19.57 2.29
C GLU A 46 -9.08 19.28 3.04
N ILE A 47 -8.97 19.69 4.31
CA ILE A 47 -7.81 19.37 5.16
C ILE A 47 -7.71 17.86 5.37
N GLY A 48 -8.84 17.17 5.58
CA GLY A 48 -8.86 15.71 5.68
C GLY A 48 -8.35 15.01 4.42
N VAL A 49 -8.66 15.55 3.23
CA VAL A 49 -8.11 15.03 1.97
C VAL A 49 -6.60 15.29 1.90
N PHE A 50 -6.14 16.50 2.20
CA PHE A 50 -4.71 16.82 2.20
C PHE A 50 -3.93 15.98 3.22
N SER A 51 -4.46 15.76 4.41
CA SER A 51 -3.77 15.02 5.46
C SER A 51 -3.46 13.58 5.04
N VAL A 52 -4.41 12.91 4.38
CA VAL A 52 -4.21 11.56 3.84
C VAL A 52 -3.27 11.60 2.64
N MET A 53 -3.53 12.48 1.67
CA MET A 53 -2.76 12.54 0.42
C MET A 53 -1.29 12.94 0.63
N TRP A 54 -1.00 13.77 1.64
CA TRP A 54 0.35 14.21 1.99
C TRP A 54 0.98 13.41 3.14
N SER A 55 0.33 12.33 3.60
CA SER A 55 0.93 11.38 4.52
C SER A 55 2.19 10.73 3.92
N GLU A 56 3.11 10.23 4.74
CA GLU A 56 4.29 9.50 4.23
C GLU A 56 3.88 8.28 3.41
N HIS A 57 2.78 7.61 3.80
CA HIS A 57 2.24 6.44 3.12
C HIS A 57 1.85 6.74 1.65
N CYS A 58 1.27 7.92 1.39
CA CYS A 58 0.82 8.29 0.04
C CYS A 58 1.88 9.09 -0.74
N ALA A 59 2.56 10.03 -0.09
CA ALA A 59 3.43 10.98 -0.77
C ALA A 59 4.90 10.56 -0.82
N TYR A 60 5.33 9.59 0.00
CA TYR A 60 6.72 9.13 0.09
C TYR A 60 7.69 10.30 0.33
N LYS A 61 7.34 11.24 1.23
CA LYS A 61 8.03 12.54 1.38
C LYS A 61 9.52 12.38 1.62
N ASN A 62 9.88 11.41 2.46
CA ASN A 62 11.28 11.15 2.84
C ASN A 62 11.99 10.21 1.88
N SER A 63 11.27 9.21 1.36
CA SER A 63 11.84 8.12 0.57
C SER A 63 11.99 8.46 -0.91
N LYS A 64 11.06 9.24 -1.49
CA LYS A 64 11.05 9.60 -2.92
C LYS A 64 12.36 10.20 -3.44
N PRO A 65 13.04 11.13 -2.73
CA PRO A 65 14.34 11.64 -3.19
C PRO A 65 15.42 10.57 -3.31
N LEU A 66 15.42 9.58 -2.39
CA LEU A 66 16.38 8.48 -2.41
C LEU A 66 16.05 7.46 -3.50
N LEU A 67 14.78 7.10 -3.64
CA LEU A 67 14.33 6.11 -4.62
C LEU A 67 14.58 6.55 -6.07
N ARG A 68 14.57 7.86 -6.35
CA ARG A 68 14.92 8.43 -7.66
C ARG A 68 16.36 8.14 -8.12
N ARG A 69 17.24 7.70 -7.21
CA ARG A 69 18.64 7.37 -7.54
C ARG A 69 18.78 5.98 -8.17
N PHE A 70 17.76 5.14 -8.11
CA PHE A 70 17.82 3.80 -8.69
C PHE A 70 17.73 3.84 -10.22
N PRO A 71 18.40 2.91 -10.92
CA PRO A 71 18.24 2.75 -12.36
C PRO A 71 16.83 2.23 -12.65
N THR A 72 16.11 2.93 -13.54
CA THR A 72 14.71 2.61 -13.86
C THR A 72 14.49 2.20 -15.31
N SER A 73 15.53 2.30 -16.15
CA SER A 73 15.48 1.94 -17.57
C SER A 73 16.29 0.68 -17.85
N GLY A 74 15.81 -0.14 -18.77
CA GLY A 74 16.56 -1.30 -19.28
C GLY A 74 15.92 -1.86 -20.55
N PRO A 75 16.65 -2.68 -21.34
CA PRO A 75 16.18 -3.15 -22.64
C PRO A 75 14.85 -3.91 -22.62
N ARG A 76 14.54 -4.57 -21.49
CA ARG A 76 13.30 -5.35 -21.30
C ARG A 76 12.28 -4.64 -20.42
N VAL A 77 12.55 -3.41 -19.97
CA VAL A 77 11.61 -2.66 -19.13
C VAL A 77 10.58 -2.02 -20.05
N LEU A 78 9.35 -2.54 -20.04
CA LEU A 78 8.23 -1.96 -20.79
C LEU A 78 7.61 -0.79 -20.01
N MET A 79 7.61 -0.89 -18.68
CA MET A 79 7.09 0.15 -17.79
C MET A 79 7.88 0.16 -16.48
N GLY A 80 8.55 1.29 -16.21
CA GLY A 80 9.29 1.53 -14.98
C GLY A 80 8.42 2.15 -13.86
N PRO A 81 9.04 2.69 -12.80
CA PRO A 81 8.32 3.35 -11.70
C PRO A 81 7.52 4.56 -12.18
N GLY A 82 6.24 4.63 -11.82
CA GLY A 82 5.36 5.76 -12.16
C GLY A 82 3.90 5.33 -12.32
N GLU A 83 3.69 4.13 -12.84
CA GLU A 83 2.38 3.49 -12.98
C GLU A 83 2.15 2.45 -11.86
N GLY A 84 0.92 1.94 -11.77
CA GLY A 84 0.46 1.07 -10.69
C GLY A 84 1.23 -0.25 -10.49
N ALA A 85 2.10 -0.67 -11.42
CA ALA A 85 3.03 -1.80 -11.27
C ALA A 85 4.19 -1.73 -12.29
N GLY A 86 5.26 -2.51 -12.06
CA GLY A 86 6.37 -2.65 -13.01
C GLY A 86 6.09 -3.72 -14.07
N ILE A 87 6.50 -3.47 -15.32
CA ILE A 87 6.28 -4.39 -16.44
C ILE A 87 7.60 -4.69 -17.15
N VAL A 88 7.91 -5.97 -17.32
CA VAL A 88 9.09 -6.44 -18.06
C VAL A 88 8.72 -7.41 -19.18
N ASP A 89 9.36 -7.26 -20.33
CA ASP A 89 9.26 -8.18 -21.47
C ASP A 89 10.02 -9.48 -21.18
N ILE A 90 9.37 -10.61 -21.46
CA ILE A 90 9.96 -11.94 -21.32
C ILE A 90 10.11 -12.68 -22.66
N GLY A 91 9.84 -12.01 -23.78
CA GLY A 91 9.83 -12.63 -25.10
C GLY A 91 8.49 -13.28 -25.41
N ASP A 92 8.40 -13.96 -26.57
CA ASP A 92 7.19 -14.67 -27.03
C ASP A 92 5.90 -13.83 -27.07
N ASN A 93 6.05 -12.51 -27.23
CA ASN A 93 5.00 -11.50 -27.08
C ASN A 93 4.29 -11.61 -25.72
N GLN A 94 5.04 -11.83 -24.64
CA GLN A 94 4.57 -11.93 -23.27
C GLN A 94 5.32 -10.96 -22.36
N ALA A 95 4.67 -10.54 -21.29
CA ALA A 95 5.26 -9.65 -20.29
C ALA A 95 4.96 -10.15 -18.88
N VAL A 96 5.74 -9.73 -17.91
CA VAL A 96 5.49 -10.00 -16.49
C VAL A 96 5.19 -8.67 -15.81
N VAL A 97 4.04 -8.60 -15.15
CA VAL A 97 3.64 -7.46 -14.33
C VAL A 97 3.85 -7.82 -12.87
N PHE A 98 4.58 -7.01 -12.13
CA PHE A 98 4.82 -7.30 -10.72
C PHE A 98 4.82 -6.02 -9.91
N LYS A 99 4.36 -6.15 -8.68
CA LYS A 99 4.43 -5.12 -7.66
C LYS A 99 4.61 -5.81 -6.31
N ILE A 100 5.10 -5.06 -5.35
CA ILE A 100 5.23 -5.49 -3.97
C ILE A 100 4.55 -4.45 -3.08
N GLU A 101 3.74 -4.92 -2.14
CA GLU A 101 3.04 -4.07 -1.17
C GLU A 101 3.23 -4.60 0.24
N SER A 102 3.00 -3.72 1.23
CA SER A 102 3.17 -4.05 2.64
C SER A 102 1.92 -3.65 3.41
N HIS A 103 1.47 -4.50 4.33
CA HIS A 103 0.22 -4.30 5.09
C HIS A 103 0.46 -4.44 6.60
N ASN A 104 1.52 -3.79 7.07
CA ASN A 104 2.18 -4.13 8.33
C ASN A 104 1.35 -3.70 9.55
N HIS A 105 0.91 -2.43 9.58
CA HIS A 105 0.14 -1.89 10.70
C HIS A 105 -1.18 -2.62 10.88
N PRO A 106 -2.02 -2.83 9.84
CA PRO A 106 -3.27 -3.56 10.03
C PRO A 106 -3.04 -5.02 10.44
N SER A 107 -2.06 -5.72 9.87
CA SER A 107 -1.73 -7.11 10.26
C SER A 107 -1.20 -7.26 11.69
N ALA A 108 -0.58 -6.21 12.25
CA ALA A 108 -0.16 -6.23 13.64
C ALA A 108 -1.33 -6.09 14.63
N VAL A 109 -2.43 -5.47 14.18
CA VAL A 109 -3.67 -5.25 14.97
C VAL A 109 -4.63 -6.41 14.79
N GLU A 110 -4.89 -6.79 13.54
CA GLU A 110 -5.75 -7.89 13.16
C GLU A 110 -5.08 -8.68 12.01
N PRO A 111 -4.42 -9.81 12.32
CA PRO A 111 -3.53 -10.49 11.39
C PRO A 111 -4.23 -11.11 10.17
N TYR A 112 -5.44 -11.65 10.34
CA TYR A 112 -6.13 -12.36 9.27
C TYR A 112 -6.59 -11.41 8.16
N GLN A 113 -7.43 -10.44 8.50
CA GLN A 113 -7.94 -9.40 7.60
C GLN A 113 -6.81 -8.49 7.15
N GLY A 114 -5.85 -8.17 8.03
CA GLY A 114 -4.69 -7.38 7.64
C GLY A 114 -3.92 -8.05 6.49
N ALA A 115 -3.69 -9.36 6.57
CA ALA A 115 -3.00 -10.08 5.50
C ALA A 115 -3.89 -10.27 4.26
N ALA A 116 -5.16 -10.64 4.45
CA ALA A 116 -6.12 -10.87 3.37
C ALA A 116 -6.37 -9.59 2.53
N THR A 117 -6.52 -8.44 3.18
CA THR A 117 -6.69 -7.15 2.49
C THR A 117 -5.41 -6.71 1.78
N GLY A 118 -4.23 -7.03 2.31
CA GLY A 118 -2.95 -6.87 1.62
C GLY A 118 -2.87 -7.68 0.32
N VAL A 119 -3.29 -8.96 0.35
CA VAL A 119 -3.39 -9.80 -0.86
C VAL A 119 -4.41 -9.22 -1.85
N GLY A 120 -5.56 -8.76 -1.37
CA GLY A 120 -6.55 -8.12 -2.22
C GLY A 120 -6.07 -6.81 -2.87
N GLY A 121 -5.29 -5.99 -2.15
CA GLY A 121 -4.69 -4.76 -2.66
C GLY A 121 -3.79 -5.01 -3.86
N ILE A 122 -2.79 -5.87 -3.66
CA ILE A 122 -1.82 -6.17 -4.71
C ILE A 122 -2.46 -6.87 -5.92
N ILE A 123 -3.47 -7.73 -5.72
CA ILE A 123 -4.24 -8.33 -6.82
C ILE A 123 -4.92 -7.24 -7.65
N ARG A 124 -5.53 -6.23 -7.01
CA ARG A 124 -6.20 -5.13 -7.71
C ARG A 124 -5.24 -4.25 -8.49
N ASP A 125 -4.04 -4.00 -7.96
CA ASP A 125 -3.02 -3.24 -8.68
C ASP A 125 -2.65 -3.91 -9.99
N ILE A 126 -2.32 -5.20 -9.92
CA ILE A 126 -2.02 -6.01 -11.11
C ILE A 126 -3.20 -6.00 -12.08
N PHE A 127 -4.41 -6.24 -11.57
CA PHE A 127 -5.62 -6.27 -12.40
C PHE A 127 -5.87 -4.94 -13.11
N SER A 128 -5.60 -3.80 -12.44
CA SER A 128 -5.76 -2.47 -13.04
C SER A 128 -4.80 -2.18 -14.19
N MET A 129 -3.67 -2.91 -14.27
CA MET A 129 -2.76 -2.88 -15.43
C MET A 129 -3.27 -3.71 -16.62
N GLY A 130 -4.44 -4.33 -16.51
CA GLY A 130 -4.97 -5.27 -17.50
C GLY A 130 -4.29 -6.64 -17.48
N ALA A 131 -3.54 -6.94 -16.42
CA ALA A 131 -2.85 -8.21 -16.23
C ALA A 131 -3.73 -9.22 -15.49
N ARG A 132 -3.57 -10.50 -15.82
CA ARG A 132 -4.17 -11.59 -15.05
C ARG A 132 -3.20 -12.04 -13.96
N PRO A 133 -3.54 -11.92 -12.66
CA PRO A 133 -2.75 -12.53 -11.60
C PRO A 133 -2.64 -14.06 -11.77
N VAL A 134 -1.42 -14.60 -11.68
CA VAL A 134 -1.21 -16.07 -11.74
C VAL A 134 -0.53 -16.65 -10.52
N ALA A 135 0.13 -15.82 -9.71
CA ALA A 135 0.87 -16.25 -8.55
C ALA A 135 0.91 -15.14 -7.51
N ILE A 136 1.12 -15.54 -6.26
CA ILE A 136 1.39 -14.67 -5.12
C ILE A 136 2.65 -15.19 -4.45
N LEU A 137 3.47 -14.27 -3.94
CA LEU A 137 4.52 -14.58 -2.98
C LEU A 137 4.30 -13.81 -1.68
N ASN A 138 4.89 -14.31 -0.62
CA ASN A 138 4.92 -13.63 0.66
C ASN A 138 6.35 -13.37 1.11
N SER A 139 6.57 -12.25 1.79
CA SER A 139 7.73 -12.00 2.61
C SER A 139 7.23 -11.75 4.02
N LEU A 140 7.54 -12.64 4.94
CA LEU A 140 7.04 -12.57 6.30
C LEU A 140 8.22 -12.41 7.25
N ARG A 141 8.06 -11.52 8.22
CA ARG A 141 9.08 -11.16 9.21
C ARG A 141 8.38 -11.08 10.56
N PHE A 142 8.82 -11.88 11.52
CA PHE A 142 8.22 -11.91 12.86
C PHE A 142 9.30 -11.94 13.94
N GLY A 143 8.87 -11.70 15.18
CA GLY A 143 9.69 -11.95 16.38
C GLY A 143 10.04 -13.43 16.55
N LYS A 144 10.58 -13.82 17.71
CA LYS A 144 10.89 -15.23 17.97
C LYS A 144 9.62 -16.08 18.08
N LEU A 145 9.62 -17.27 17.49
CA LEU A 145 8.45 -18.15 17.39
C LEU A 145 8.03 -18.75 18.74
N GLU A 146 8.85 -18.61 19.77
CA GLU A 146 8.60 -19.04 21.14
C GLU A 146 7.45 -18.23 21.77
N SER A 147 7.26 -16.98 21.35
CA SER A 147 6.22 -16.08 21.85
C SER A 147 4.84 -16.47 21.32
N ASP A 148 3.86 -16.62 22.22
CA ASP A 148 2.48 -16.95 21.84
C ASP A 148 1.85 -15.88 20.95
N ARG A 149 2.22 -14.61 21.14
CA ARG A 149 1.80 -13.52 20.24
C ARG A 149 2.35 -13.71 18.83
N VAL A 150 3.60 -14.13 18.70
CA VAL A 150 4.23 -14.34 17.39
C VAL A 150 3.60 -15.54 16.69
N LYS A 151 3.34 -16.64 17.42
CA LYS A 151 2.61 -17.80 16.88
C LYS A 151 1.23 -17.38 16.35
N TYR A 152 0.49 -16.60 17.14
CA TYR A 152 -0.81 -16.05 16.75
C TYR A 152 -0.72 -15.20 15.47
N LEU A 153 0.22 -14.25 15.42
CA LEU A 153 0.40 -13.40 14.23
C LEU A 153 0.75 -14.25 12.99
N PHE A 154 1.69 -15.18 13.12
CA PHE A 154 2.12 -16.05 12.03
C PHE A 154 0.98 -16.90 11.49
N GLU A 155 0.27 -17.63 12.36
CA GLU A 155 -0.83 -18.52 12.01
C GLU A 155 -1.95 -17.76 11.28
N HIS A 156 -2.38 -16.63 11.83
CA HIS A 156 -3.49 -15.87 11.26
C HIS A 156 -3.11 -15.11 9.99
N VAL A 157 -1.88 -14.63 9.86
CA VAL A 157 -1.39 -14.04 8.60
C VAL A 157 -1.39 -15.09 7.49
N VAL A 158 -0.81 -16.26 7.72
CA VAL A 158 -0.77 -17.34 6.73
C VAL A 158 -2.19 -17.76 6.35
N SER A 159 -3.08 -17.86 7.34
CA SER A 159 -4.50 -18.15 7.14
C SER A 159 -5.21 -17.07 6.32
N GLY A 160 -4.89 -15.78 6.54
CA GLY A 160 -5.45 -14.66 5.78
C GLY A 160 -4.98 -14.64 4.32
N ILE A 161 -3.68 -14.88 4.09
CA ILE A 161 -3.11 -15.01 2.73
C ILE A 161 -3.78 -16.16 1.99
N ALA A 162 -3.82 -17.34 2.61
CA ALA A 162 -4.46 -18.52 2.05
C ALA A 162 -5.96 -18.29 1.81
N GLY A 163 -6.65 -17.68 2.78
CA GLY A 163 -8.07 -17.37 2.69
C GLY A 163 -8.40 -16.52 1.46
N TYR A 164 -7.69 -15.43 1.23
CA TYR A 164 -7.96 -14.57 0.08
C TYR A 164 -7.50 -15.20 -1.24
N GLY A 165 -6.25 -15.70 -1.29
CA GLY A 165 -5.66 -16.28 -2.51
C GLY A 165 -6.41 -17.50 -3.02
N ASN A 166 -6.75 -18.45 -2.13
CA ASN A 166 -7.48 -19.66 -2.50
C ASN A 166 -8.91 -19.35 -2.96
N CYS A 167 -9.60 -18.38 -2.33
CA CYS A 167 -10.94 -17.97 -2.74
C CYS A 167 -10.96 -17.36 -4.15
N ILE A 168 -9.94 -16.57 -4.50
CA ILE A 168 -9.83 -15.96 -5.84
C ILE A 168 -9.24 -16.95 -6.87
N GLY A 169 -8.62 -18.03 -6.42
CA GLY A 169 -8.01 -19.04 -7.29
C GLY A 169 -6.61 -18.65 -7.80
N ILE A 170 -5.87 -17.84 -7.02
CA ILE A 170 -4.48 -17.47 -7.33
C ILE A 170 -3.56 -18.14 -6.32
N PRO A 171 -2.65 -19.04 -6.74
CA PRO A 171 -1.81 -19.78 -5.82
C PRO A 171 -0.73 -18.89 -5.20
N THR A 172 -0.47 -19.07 -3.91
CA THR A 172 0.78 -18.61 -3.30
C THR A 172 1.86 -19.64 -3.63
N VAL A 173 2.79 -19.30 -4.52
CA VAL A 173 3.75 -20.26 -5.11
C VAL A 173 5.08 -20.31 -4.37
N GLY A 174 5.34 -19.36 -3.46
CA GLY A 174 6.56 -19.30 -2.69
C GLY A 174 6.63 -18.05 -1.84
N GLY A 175 7.77 -17.86 -1.19
CA GLY A 175 7.99 -16.72 -0.33
C GLY A 175 9.17 -16.92 0.60
N GLU A 176 9.34 -15.98 1.50
CA GLU A 176 10.36 -16.02 2.53
C GLU A 176 9.73 -15.75 3.90
N VAL A 177 10.23 -16.43 4.93
CA VAL A 177 9.83 -16.24 6.32
C VAL A 177 11.09 -16.13 7.17
N VAL A 178 11.19 -15.08 7.98
CA VAL A 178 12.31 -14.87 8.91
C VAL A 178 11.77 -14.55 10.29
N PHE A 179 12.36 -15.19 11.30
CA PHE A 179 12.11 -14.96 12.72
C PHE A 179 13.37 -14.37 13.34
N ASP A 180 13.27 -13.17 13.92
CA ASP A 180 14.41 -12.48 14.55
C ASP A 180 13.93 -11.59 15.70
N GLU A 181 14.74 -11.46 16.75
CA GLU A 181 14.41 -10.67 17.95
C GLU A 181 14.18 -9.19 17.64
N SER A 182 14.85 -8.65 16.63
CA SER A 182 14.70 -7.26 16.19
C SER A 182 13.26 -6.92 15.77
N TYR A 183 12.46 -7.93 15.44
CA TYR A 183 11.06 -7.80 15.07
C TYR A 183 10.08 -7.88 16.25
N GLU A 184 10.55 -8.14 17.48
CA GLU A 184 9.70 -8.15 18.69
C GLU A 184 9.45 -6.74 19.24
N ALA A 185 10.51 -5.93 19.36
CA ALA A 185 10.44 -4.57 19.89
C ALA A 185 9.74 -3.61 18.93
N ILE A 186 9.85 -3.91 17.63
CA ILE A 186 9.13 -3.20 16.59
C ILE A 186 7.72 -3.82 16.55
N ARG A 187 6.74 -3.18 17.21
CA ARG A 187 5.29 -3.48 17.09
C ARG A 187 4.74 -3.46 15.63
N TRP A 188 5.62 -3.32 14.63
CA TRP A 188 5.38 -3.09 13.21
C TRP A 188 6.01 -4.15 12.30
N SER A 189 6.32 -5.34 12.80
CA SER A 189 6.93 -6.38 11.98
C SER A 189 5.92 -7.37 11.40
N MET A 190 5.40 -7.02 10.23
CA MET A 190 5.33 -7.92 9.08
C MET A 190 5.89 -7.11 7.91
N ARG A 191 6.62 -7.70 6.95
CA ARG A 191 7.12 -6.96 5.77
C ARG A 191 6.89 -7.74 4.49
N CYS A 192 5.85 -7.34 3.76
CA CYS A 192 5.50 -7.64 2.37
C CYS A 192 4.62 -8.86 2.08
N ALA A 193 3.41 -8.62 1.55
CA ALA A 193 2.81 -9.55 0.62
C ALA A 193 3.30 -9.14 -0.78
N SER A 194 4.15 -9.96 -1.40
CA SER A 194 4.67 -9.71 -2.74
C SER A 194 3.86 -10.52 -3.76
N ALA A 195 2.77 -10.01 -4.31
CA ALA A 195 2.16 -10.74 -5.43
C ALA A 195 3.00 -10.57 -6.70
N LEU A 196 3.62 -11.67 -7.12
CA LEU A 196 4.26 -11.79 -8.43
C LEU A 196 3.22 -12.29 -9.41
N SER A 197 2.71 -11.42 -10.28
CA SER A 197 1.87 -11.89 -11.39
C SER A 197 2.70 -12.17 -12.63
N THR A 198 2.15 -12.93 -13.56
CA THR A 198 2.65 -13.00 -14.93
C THR A 198 1.53 -12.58 -15.87
N MET A 199 1.86 -11.81 -16.91
CA MET A 199 0.91 -11.41 -17.94
C MET A 199 1.03 -12.39 -19.11
N THR A 200 0.08 -13.29 -19.28
CA THR A 200 -0.01 -14.03 -20.55
C THR A 200 -0.88 -13.23 -21.54
N LYS A 201 -0.19 -12.44 -22.38
CA LYS A 201 -0.66 -11.76 -23.62
C LYS A 201 -1.82 -10.76 -23.51
N PHE A 202 -1.47 -9.49 -23.69
CA PHE A 202 -2.15 -8.64 -24.66
C PHE A 202 -1.83 -9.20 -26.06
N SER A 203 -2.85 -9.46 -26.88
CA SER A 203 -2.66 -9.36 -28.32
C SER A 203 -2.29 -7.91 -28.57
N ALA A 204 -1.02 -7.62 -28.86
CA ALA A 204 -0.66 -6.35 -29.45
C ALA A 204 -1.61 -6.16 -30.64
N ALA A 205 -2.55 -5.21 -30.51
CA ALA A 205 -3.18 -4.69 -31.70
C ALA A 205 -2.01 -4.23 -32.57
N SER A 206 -1.84 -4.92 -33.69
CA SER A 206 -0.81 -4.64 -34.68
C SER A 206 -0.69 -3.12 -34.86
N PRO A 207 0.53 -2.54 -34.93
CA PRO A 207 0.65 -1.15 -35.31
C PRO A 207 -0.02 -1.05 -36.68
N LYS A 208 -1.14 -0.32 -36.75
CA LYS A 208 -1.74 0.03 -38.03
C LYS A 208 -0.66 0.78 -38.81
N GLY A 209 -0.14 0.13 -39.84
CA GLY A 209 0.61 0.80 -40.91
C GLY A 209 -0.31 1.69 -41.73
#